data_AF-A0A9E2DGC3-F1
#
_entry.id   AF-A0A9E2DGC3-F1
#
_cell.length_a   1.000
_cell.length_b   1.000
_cell.length_c   1.000
_cell.angle_alpha   90.00
_cell.angle_beta   90.00
_cell.angle_gamma   90.00
#
_symmetry.space_group_name_H-M   'P 1'
#
loop_
_entity.id
_entity.type
_entity.pdbx_description
1 polymer ?
#
loop_
_entity_poly.entity_id
_entity_poly.type
_entity_poly.pdbx_seq_one_letter_code
_entity_poly.pdbx_strand_id
1 'polypeptide(L)'
;MTKINSLDDIVKNGLCIGCGICQSIAGNSLEMEMSDKGNLEPKELTPLSNETLEKIKKVCPGVIAEGPEDHKENEGSNKDLVWGNYFDLYYSWSTDPKIRFQSSTGGLLNGLSLYLLEQNKVDFIMHTAGDKDNPMRNIVKYSYNKEDLINCESRSRYGPSSPLSEFHKALDKKQTFAFVGKPCDAGAIRLLAKSDERVDLYCKYIFTLVCGGFQELTKSQEFIDSFDIKEQELEEFRYRGFGNPGRMYIKTKDQREFDKDYNSFWGDESNWKVPFRCKICPDAIGESSDIAALDTWRGGSPKGEDEGFNAAVMRTKKGIQVFNEAVESGYLIKGDKVTIEDIKDFQPHQTSKKQAVFARHLGMKKNNVPTIKTKNLRIEYLYKLNDEDFNNQQKQGVSQRLKRK
;
A
#
# COMPACT_ATOMS: atom_id res chain seq x y z
N MET A 1 -24.74 -1.92 15.43
CA MET A 1 -23.36 -2.24 14.99
C MET A 1 -22.43 -1.92 16.15
N THR A 2 -21.52 -2.83 16.48
CA THR A 2 -20.52 -2.65 17.55
C THR A 2 -19.73 -1.37 17.27
N LYS A 3 -19.70 -0.45 18.24
CA LYS A 3 -19.05 0.86 18.12
C LYS A 3 -17.57 0.69 18.49
N ILE A 4 -16.68 1.28 17.70
CA ILE A 4 -15.25 1.39 18.02
C ILE A 4 -15.10 2.52 19.05
N ASN A 5 -14.74 2.16 20.28
CA ASN A 5 -14.63 3.06 21.43
C ASN A 5 -13.18 3.25 21.91
N SER A 6 -12.23 2.43 21.44
CA SER A 6 -10.80 2.54 21.74
C SER A 6 -9.94 2.11 20.55
N LEU A 7 -8.62 2.28 20.63
CA LEU A 7 -7.69 1.68 19.66
C LEU A 7 -7.62 0.17 19.78
N ASP A 8 -7.74 -0.35 21.00
CA ASP A 8 -7.80 -1.79 21.30
C ASP A 8 -8.97 -2.47 20.57
N ASP A 9 -10.13 -1.81 20.46
CA ASP A 9 -11.25 -2.32 19.65
C ASP A 9 -10.85 -2.50 18.17
N ILE A 10 -10.03 -1.60 17.61
CA ILE A 10 -9.56 -1.70 16.22
C ILE A 10 -8.61 -2.90 16.09
N VAL A 11 -7.69 -3.07 17.03
CA VAL A 11 -6.67 -4.13 17.03
C VAL A 11 -7.29 -5.50 17.25
N LYS A 12 -8.06 -5.70 18.34
CA LYS A 12 -8.69 -6.99 18.67
C LYS A 12 -9.65 -7.47 17.57
N ASN A 13 -10.35 -6.55 16.90
CA ASN A 13 -11.20 -6.88 15.77
C ASN A 13 -10.43 -7.03 14.44
N GLY A 14 -9.09 -6.98 14.46
CA GLY A 14 -8.20 -7.16 13.31
C GLY A 14 -8.45 -6.17 12.19
N LEU A 15 -8.83 -4.95 12.55
CA LEU A 15 -9.08 -3.83 11.64
C LEU A 15 -7.84 -2.95 11.47
N CYS A 16 -6.84 -3.07 12.34
CA CYS A 16 -5.59 -2.32 12.22
C CYS A 16 -4.81 -2.78 10.97
N ILE A 17 -4.22 -1.82 10.26
CA ILE A 17 -3.34 -2.05 9.09
C ILE A 17 -1.88 -1.66 9.39
N GLY A 18 -1.59 -1.23 10.62
CA GLY A 18 -0.24 -0.85 11.05
C GLY A 18 0.29 0.47 10.46
N CYS A 19 -0.53 1.27 9.76
CA CYS A 19 -0.03 2.44 9.01
C CYS A 19 0.65 3.53 9.85
N GLY A 20 0.39 3.61 11.17
CA GLY A 20 1.02 4.58 12.06
C GLY A 20 0.38 5.97 12.13
N ILE A 21 -0.69 6.25 11.38
CA ILE A 21 -1.33 7.59 11.43
C ILE A 21 -1.80 7.98 12.84
N CYS A 22 -2.18 6.99 13.66
CA CYS A 22 -2.54 7.21 15.06
C CYS A 22 -1.37 7.72 15.90
N GLN A 23 -0.17 7.14 15.74
CA GLN A 23 1.07 7.62 16.37
C GLN A 23 1.35 9.05 15.94
N SER A 24 1.22 9.33 14.64
CA SER A 24 1.48 10.66 14.13
C SER A 24 0.54 11.72 14.71
N ILE A 25 -0.71 11.38 15.05
CA ILE A 25 -1.67 12.30 15.68
C ILE A 25 -1.44 12.40 17.19
N ALA A 26 -1.18 11.27 17.86
CA ALA A 26 -1.06 11.19 19.31
C ALA A 26 0.33 11.61 19.84
N GLY A 27 1.32 11.73 18.95
CA GLY A 27 2.70 12.05 19.31
C GLY A 27 3.26 11.03 20.28
N ASN A 28 3.93 11.50 21.33
CA ASN A 28 4.61 10.65 22.32
C ASN A 28 3.65 9.82 23.20
N SER A 29 2.34 10.01 23.07
CA SER A 29 1.35 9.22 23.82
C SER A 29 1.17 7.80 23.27
N LEU A 30 1.69 7.52 22.08
CA LEU A 30 1.49 6.26 21.36
C LEU A 30 2.72 5.88 20.55
N GLU A 31 3.04 4.59 20.52
CA GLU A 31 4.06 4.03 19.62
C GLU A 31 3.48 2.87 18.80
N MET A 32 3.98 2.67 17.58
CA MET A 32 3.73 1.47 16.80
C MET A 32 4.77 0.40 17.19
N GLU A 33 4.32 -0.73 17.69
CA GLU A 33 5.17 -1.83 18.14
C GLU A 33 4.85 -3.12 17.36
N MET A 34 5.86 -3.96 17.15
CA MET A 34 5.66 -5.28 16.54
C MET A 34 4.99 -6.22 17.56
N SER A 35 3.79 -6.70 17.27
CA SER A 35 3.10 -7.69 18.08
C SER A 35 3.70 -9.08 17.90
N ASP A 36 3.40 -9.99 18.83
CA ASP A 36 3.84 -11.40 18.78
C ASP A 36 3.37 -12.12 17.50
N LYS A 37 2.30 -11.63 16.88
CA LYS A 37 1.79 -12.14 15.60
C LYS A 37 2.59 -11.64 14.39
N GLY A 38 3.57 -10.78 14.61
CA GLY A 38 4.38 -10.16 13.56
C GLY A 38 3.63 -9.06 12.79
N ASN A 39 2.77 -8.28 13.46
CA ASN A 39 2.12 -7.10 12.88
C ASN A 39 2.55 -5.84 13.63
N LEU A 40 2.58 -4.68 12.97
CA LEU A 40 2.73 -3.40 13.67
C LEU A 40 1.37 -2.94 14.21
N GLU A 41 1.29 -2.75 15.52
CA GLU A 41 0.07 -2.39 16.24
C GLU A 41 0.32 -1.19 17.17
N PRO A 42 -0.68 -0.32 17.39
CA PRO A 42 -0.53 0.81 18.29
C PRO A 42 -0.48 0.35 19.76
N LYS A 43 0.48 0.87 20.51
CA LYS A 43 0.60 0.76 21.96
C LYS A 43 0.49 2.13 22.59
N GLU A 44 -0.51 2.28 23.45
CA GLU A 44 -0.69 3.50 24.24
C GLU A 44 0.37 3.54 25.34
N LEU A 45 1.22 4.57 25.32
CA LEU A 45 2.23 4.84 26.35
C LEU A 45 1.63 5.67 27.49
N THR A 46 0.71 6.57 27.15
CA THR A 46 -0.09 7.34 28.08
C THR A 46 -1.55 7.37 27.61
N PRO A 47 -2.54 7.45 28.52
CA PRO A 47 -3.95 7.45 28.15
C PRO A 47 -4.28 8.55 27.13
N LEU A 48 -4.93 8.16 26.03
CA LEU A 48 -5.36 9.12 25.01
C LEU A 48 -6.58 9.91 25.48
N SER A 49 -6.59 11.21 25.20
CA SER A 49 -7.80 12.02 25.39
C SER A 49 -8.89 11.61 24.39
N ASN A 50 -10.16 11.76 24.79
CA ASN A 50 -11.31 11.51 23.90
C ASN A 50 -11.21 12.32 22.60
N GLU A 51 -10.71 13.56 22.67
CA GLU A 51 -10.50 14.41 21.49
C GLU A 51 -9.49 13.80 20.52
N THR A 52 -8.35 13.31 21.03
CA THR A 52 -7.30 12.67 20.24
C THR A 52 -7.83 11.40 19.59
N LEU A 53 -8.55 10.57 20.34
CA LEU A 53 -9.15 9.34 19.81
C LEU A 53 -10.16 9.63 18.68
N GLU A 54 -11.02 10.65 18.83
CA GLU A 54 -11.96 11.01 17.78
C GLU A 54 -11.27 11.59 16.54
N LYS A 55 -10.16 12.34 16.70
CA LYS A 55 -9.29 12.74 15.57
C LYS A 55 -8.74 11.52 14.84
N ILE A 56 -8.20 10.53 15.57
CA ILE A 56 -7.68 9.28 14.98
C ILE A 56 -8.78 8.52 14.23
N LYS A 57 -9.98 8.38 14.80
CA LYS A 57 -11.10 7.64 14.19
C LYS A 57 -11.61 8.26 12.89
N LYS A 58 -11.43 9.57 12.68
CA LYS A 58 -11.78 10.26 11.43
C LYS A 58 -10.87 9.90 10.26
N VAL A 59 -9.65 9.44 10.52
CA VAL A 59 -8.63 9.17 9.47
C VAL A 59 -8.17 7.72 9.43
N CYS A 60 -8.40 6.94 10.48
CA CYS A 60 -7.90 5.58 10.59
C CYS A 60 -8.50 4.66 9.51
N PRO A 61 -7.68 4.01 8.67
CA PRO A 61 -8.16 3.05 7.66
C PRO A 61 -8.89 1.83 8.24
N GLY A 62 -8.69 1.54 9.53
CA GLY A 62 -9.43 0.50 10.25
C GLY A 62 -10.86 0.91 10.62
N VAL A 63 -11.18 2.20 10.57
CA VAL A 63 -12.48 2.77 10.97
C VAL A 63 -13.26 3.25 9.76
N ILE A 64 -12.59 3.94 8.84
CA ILE A 64 -13.21 4.56 7.66
C ILE A 64 -12.32 4.39 6.42
N ALA A 65 -12.95 4.18 5.27
CA ALA A 65 -12.31 4.23 3.96
C ALA A 65 -13.21 4.99 2.99
N GLU A 66 -12.69 6.05 2.39
CA GLU A 66 -13.44 6.93 1.51
C GLU A 66 -12.76 7.03 0.16
N GLY A 67 -13.48 6.66 -0.90
CA GLY A 67 -13.08 6.90 -2.28
C GLY A 67 -13.25 8.37 -2.67
N PRO A 68 -12.67 8.79 -3.81
CA PRO A 68 -12.81 10.16 -4.28
C PRO A 68 -14.29 10.54 -4.47
N GLU A 69 -14.64 11.78 -4.10
CA GLU A 69 -15.98 12.31 -4.35
C GLU A 69 -16.16 12.65 -5.84
N ASP A 70 -17.41 12.62 -6.32
CA ASP A 70 -17.72 13.17 -7.65
C ASP A 70 -17.61 14.71 -7.57
N HIS A 71 -16.42 15.22 -7.87
CA HIS A 71 -16.08 16.64 -7.89
C HIS A 71 -15.80 17.11 -9.32
N LYS A 72 -15.87 18.43 -9.59
CA LYS A 72 -15.49 19.03 -10.89
C LYS A 72 -14.08 18.64 -11.33
N GLU A 73 -13.19 18.38 -10.38
CA GLU A 73 -11.82 17.92 -10.66
C GLU A 73 -11.76 16.56 -11.36
N ASN A 74 -12.78 15.71 -11.18
CA ASN A 74 -12.92 14.41 -11.83
C ASN A 74 -13.70 14.49 -13.15
N GLU A 75 -14.12 15.68 -13.57
CA GLU A 75 -14.78 15.87 -14.87
C GLU A 75 -13.82 15.50 -16.02
N GLY A 76 -14.33 14.69 -16.95
CA GLY A 76 -13.55 14.10 -18.04
C GLY A 76 -12.85 12.78 -17.70
N SER A 77 -12.95 12.28 -16.46
CA SER A 77 -12.45 10.95 -16.13
C SER A 77 -13.35 9.84 -16.67
N ASN A 78 -12.73 8.73 -17.04
CA ASN A 78 -13.41 7.45 -17.27
C ASN A 78 -13.85 6.86 -15.92
N LYS A 79 -14.95 6.10 -15.94
CA LYS A 79 -15.51 5.45 -14.75
C LYS A 79 -15.63 3.95 -14.96
N ASP A 80 -14.94 3.17 -14.14
CA ASP A 80 -15.16 1.72 -14.02
C ASP A 80 -15.68 1.38 -12.62
N LEU A 81 -16.60 0.44 -12.51
CA LEU A 81 -17.23 0.10 -11.23
C LEU A 81 -16.23 -0.46 -10.21
N VAL A 82 -15.28 -1.27 -10.69
CA VAL A 82 -14.26 -1.93 -9.88
C VAL A 82 -13.08 -0.98 -9.67
N TRP A 83 -12.54 -0.46 -10.76
CA TRP A 83 -11.30 0.31 -10.80
C TRP A 83 -11.46 1.79 -10.47
N GLY A 84 -12.70 2.28 -10.38
CA GLY A 84 -13.01 3.66 -10.04
C GLY A 84 -12.70 4.63 -11.16
N ASN A 85 -12.56 5.90 -10.77
CA ASN A 85 -12.29 6.98 -11.72
C ASN A 85 -10.81 6.95 -12.11
N TYR A 86 -10.55 7.16 -13.40
CA TYR A 86 -9.21 7.34 -13.96
C TYR A 86 -9.29 8.19 -15.23
N PHE A 87 -8.24 8.94 -15.53
CA PHE A 87 -8.16 9.72 -16.78
C PHE A 87 -7.48 8.92 -17.88
N ASP A 88 -6.36 8.29 -17.56
CA ASP A 88 -5.48 7.67 -18.53
C ASP A 88 -4.79 6.43 -17.96
N LEU A 89 -4.47 5.49 -18.85
CA LEU A 89 -3.83 4.22 -18.57
C LEU A 89 -2.74 3.97 -19.61
N TYR A 90 -1.49 3.82 -19.16
CA TYR A 90 -0.34 3.56 -20.04
C TYR A 90 0.61 2.56 -19.40
N TYR A 91 1.31 1.81 -20.24
CA TYR A 91 2.57 1.22 -19.79
C TYR A 91 3.58 2.32 -19.47
N SER A 92 4.40 2.10 -18.45
CA SER A 92 5.50 3.00 -18.14
C SER A 92 6.62 2.33 -17.34
N TRP A 93 7.83 2.84 -17.52
CA TRP A 93 9.02 2.43 -16.79
C TRP A 93 10.02 3.59 -16.72
N SER A 94 10.97 3.50 -15.80
CA SER A 94 12.05 4.48 -15.68
C SER A 94 13.05 4.34 -16.82
N THR A 95 13.54 5.47 -17.31
CA THR A 95 14.65 5.54 -18.28
C THR A 95 16.01 5.24 -17.64
N ASP A 96 16.13 5.37 -16.32
CA ASP A 96 17.35 5.04 -15.58
C ASP A 96 17.48 3.51 -15.47
N PRO A 97 18.50 2.89 -16.10
CA PRO A 97 18.64 1.42 -16.11
C PRO A 97 18.83 0.82 -14.72
N LYS A 98 19.48 1.55 -13.79
CA LYS A 98 19.69 1.09 -12.42
C LYS A 98 18.36 1.10 -11.66
N ILE A 99 17.56 2.16 -11.79
CA ILE A 99 16.22 2.22 -11.19
C ILE A 99 15.35 1.11 -11.75
N ARG A 100 15.31 0.94 -13.08
CA ARG A 100 14.46 -0.07 -13.73
C ARG A 100 14.83 -1.47 -13.26
N PHE A 101 16.12 -1.80 -13.19
CA PHE A 101 16.58 -3.12 -12.77
C PHE A 101 16.37 -3.39 -11.27
N GLN A 102 16.68 -2.42 -10.40
CA GLN A 102 16.61 -2.63 -8.93
C GLN A 102 15.19 -2.56 -8.38
N SER A 103 14.29 -1.84 -9.05
CA SER A 103 12.89 -1.75 -8.68
C SER A 103 12.19 -3.10 -8.77
N SER A 104 11.06 -3.24 -8.10
CA SER A 104 10.27 -4.47 -8.16
C SER A 104 9.80 -4.84 -9.57
N THR A 105 9.67 -3.85 -10.45
CA THR A 105 9.07 -3.88 -11.78
C THR A 105 9.63 -2.69 -12.56
N GLY A 106 8.88 -2.02 -13.43
CA GLY A 106 9.38 -0.94 -14.29
C GLY A 106 9.94 0.32 -13.60
N GLY A 107 9.86 0.45 -12.28
CA GLY A 107 10.46 1.58 -11.55
C GLY A 107 9.72 2.91 -11.72
N LEU A 108 8.44 2.89 -12.11
CA LEU A 108 7.63 4.08 -12.33
C LEU A 108 7.62 5.04 -11.12
N LEU A 109 7.39 4.51 -9.91
CA LEU A 109 7.30 5.33 -8.70
C LEU A 109 8.64 6.00 -8.36
N ASN A 110 9.75 5.26 -8.48
CA ASN A 110 11.09 5.81 -8.28
C ASN A 110 11.47 6.82 -9.37
N GLY A 111 11.08 6.58 -10.63
CA GLY A 111 11.28 7.53 -11.72
C GLY A 111 10.52 8.85 -11.51
N LEU A 112 9.25 8.78 -11.09
CA LEU A 112 8.47 9.97 -10.71
C LEU A 112 9.10 10.71 -9.53
N SER A 113 9.49 9.97 -8.48
CA SER A 113 10.16 10.54 -7.31
C SER A 113 11.48 11.23 -7.66
N LEU A 114 12.28 10.62 -8.54
CA LEU A 114 13.54 11.20 -9.00
C LEU A 114 13.30 12.49 -9.80
N TYR A 115 12.34 12.47 -10.74
CA TYR A 115 11.93 13.66 -11.48
C TYR A 115 11.55 14.81 -10.52
N LEU A 116 10.71 14.53 -9.52
CA LEU A 116 10.25 15.55 -8.58
C LEU A 116 11.40 16.16 -7.76
N LEU A 117 12.39 15.36 -7.37
CA LEU A 117 13.56 15.82 -6.63
C LEU A 117 14.51 16.64 -7.52
N GLU A 118 14.94 16.08 -8.66
CA GLU A 118 15.95 16.71 -9.53
C GLU A 118 15.41 17.97 -10.24
N GLN A 119 14.09 18.07 -10.44
CA GLN A 119 13.43 19.27 -10.97
C GLN A 119 12.94 20.23 -9.88
N ASN A 120 13.31 20.01 -8.61
CA ASN A 120 12.93 20.84 -7.46
C ASN A 120 11.41 21.10 -7.36
N LYS A 121 10.59 20.10 -7.72
CA LYS A 121 9.12 20.18 -7.62
C LYS A 121 8.63 19.91 -6.20
N VAL A 122 9.45 19.21 -5.40
CA VAL A 122 9.25 18.96 -3.98
C VAL A 122 10.61 18.97 -3.27
N ASP A 123 10.63 19.26 -1.97
CA ASP A 123 11.85 19.25 -1.16
C ASP A 123 12.31 17.83 -0.77
N PHE A 124 11.37 16.88 -0.62
CA PHE A 124 11.70 15.49 -0.33
C PHE A 124 10.60 14.50 -0.74
N ILE A 125 10.95 13.21 -0.74
CA ILE A 125 10.02 12.09 -0.87
C ILE A 125 9.87 11.40 0.48
N MET A 126 8.64 11.27 0.97
CA MET A 126 8.31 10.46 2.15
C MET A 126 7.84 9.08 1.70
N HIS A 127 8.58 8.03 2.08
CA HIS A 127 8.26 6.66 1.67
C HIS A 127 8.73 5.64 2.72
N THR A 128 8.57 4.35 2.43
CA THR A 128 9.09 3.25 3.26
C THR A 128 10.41 2.75 2.69
N ALA A 129 11.34 2.42 3.58
CA ALA A 129 12.65 1.83 3.30
C ALA A 129 12.89 0.61 4.19
N GLY A 130 13.86 -0.23 3.83
CA GLY A 130 14.36 -1.27 4.73
C GLY A 130 15.15 -0.67 5.88
N ASP A 131 15.01 -1.23 7.08
CA ASP A 131 15.90 -0.91 8.20
C ASP A 131 17.25 -1.60 7.97
N LYS A 132 18.35 -0.83 7.95
CA LYS A 132 19.70 -1.37 7.72
C LYS A 132 20.17 -2.26 8.89
N ASP A 133 19.79 -1.91 10.11
CA ASP A 133 20.22 -2.64 11.31
C ASP A 133 19.33 -3.87 11.54
N ASN A 134 18.09 -3.83 11.04
CA ASN A 134 17.14 -4.93 11.08
C ASN A 134 16.53 -5.18 9.68
N PRO A 135 17.22 -5.84 8.74
CA PRO A 135 16.82 -5.91 7.31
C PRO A 135 15.39 -6.40 7.02
N MET A 136 14.80 -7.18 7.93
CA MET A 136 13.41 -7.63 7.82
C MET A 136 12.37 -6.58 8.26
N ARG A 137 12.78 -5.48 8.91
CA ARG A 137 11.93 -4.36 9.36
C ARG A 137 11.90 -3.22 8.35
N ASN A 138 10.94 -2.33 8.54
CA ASN A 138 10.68 -1.20 7.67
C ASN A 138 10.73 0.09 8.48
N ILE A 139 11.29 1.15 7.89
CA ILE A 139 11.34 2.49 8.48
C ILE A 139 10.70 3.52 7.55
N VAL A 140 10.28 4.64 8.14
CA VAL A 140 9.93 5.84 7.37
C VAL A 140 11.24 6.47 6.87
N LYS A 141 11.31 6.77 5.58
CA LYS A 141 12.45 7.44 4.96
C LYS A 141 12.00 8.76 4.34
N TYR A 142 12.83 9.78 4.57
CA TYR A 142 12.82 11.06 3.89
C TYR A 142 14.00 11.04 2.91
N SER A 143 13.71 11.05 1.62
CA SER A 143 14.74 11.07 0.58
C SER A 143 14.80 12.44 -0.07
N TYR A 144 15.99 13.06 -0.05
CA TYR A 144 16.21 14.44 -0.52
C TYR A 144 16.93 14.49 -1.87
N ASN A 145 17.48 13.37 -2.32
CA ASN A 145 18.24 13.28 -3.56
C ASN A 145 18.20 11.85 -4.12
N LYS A 146 18.81 11.65 -5.29
CA LYS A 146 18.90 10.37 -5.98
C LYS A 146 19.53 9.26 -5.13
N GLU A 147 20.59 9.58 -4.40
CA GLU A 147 21.33 8.61 -3.59
C GLU A 147 20.46 8.09 -2.44
N ASP A 148 19.80 9.01 -1.72
CA ASP A 148 18.85 8.68 -0.67
C ASP A 148 17.73 7.77 -1.19
N LEU A 149 17.17 8.08 -2.36
CA LEU A 149 16.03 7.37 -2.92
C LEU A 149 16.40 5.93 -3.33
N ILE A 150 17.55 5.74 -3.96
CA ILE A 150 17.94 4.46 -4.59
C ILE A 150 18.63 3.50 -3.59
N ASN A 151 19.39 4.01 -2.62
CA ASN A 151 20.27 3.17 -1.78
C ASN A 151 19.63 2.63 -0.48
N CYS A 152 18.30 2.69 -0.31
CA CYS A 152 17.65 2.34 0.96
C CYS A 152 16.57 1.25 0.86
N GLU A 153 16.72 0.26 -0.03
CA GLU A 153 15.72 -0.81 -0.22
C GLU A 153 14.30 -0.26 -0.55
N SER A 154 14.23 0.84 -1.32
CA SER A 154 13.01 1.48 -1.84
C SER A 154 12.32 0.67 -2.93
N ARG A 155 11.97 -0.56 -2.60
CA ARG A 155 11.30 -1.55 -3.46
C ARG A 155 10.13 -2.19 -2.70
N SER A 156 9.46 -3.17 -3.29
CA SER A 156 8.31 -3.82 -2.65
C SER A 156 8.74 -4.53 -1.38
N ARG A 157 8.29 -3.99 -0.23
CA ARG A 157 8.46 -4.56 1.10
C ARG A 157 7.14 -5.16 1.53
N TYR A 158 7.08 -6.49 1.62
CA TYR A 158 5.83 -7.19 1.91
C TYR A 158 5.58 -7.42 3.40
N GLY A 159 6.50 -7.00 4.28
CA GLY A 159 6.32 -7.05 5.73
C GLY A 159 5.52 -5.86 6.30
N PRO A 160 5.25 -5.87 7.61
CA PRO A 160 4.55 -4.78 8.29
C PRO A 160 5.30 -3.45 8.17
N SER A 161 4.58 -2.35 7.97
CA SER A 161 5.15 -0.99 7.88
C SER A 161 4.22 0.07 8.44
N SER A 162 4.80 1.09 9.09
CA SER A 162 4.10 2.27 9.62
C SER A 162 4.48 3.57 8.89
N PRO A 163 4.21 3.68 7.57
CA PRO A 163 4.66 4.80 6.75
C PRO A 163 4.11 6.16 7.17
N LEU A 164 3.01 6.20 7.93
CA LEU A 164 2.37 7.42 8.40
C LEU A 164 2.70 7.76 9.85
N SER A 165 3.58 7.00 10.52
CA SER A 165 3.97 7.24 11.93
C SER A 165 4.60 8.61 12.16
N GLU A 166 5.23 9.19 11.13
CA GLU A 166 5.91 10.48 11.18
C GLU A 166 5.25 11.55 10.30
N PHE A 167 3.99 11.36 9.87
CA PHE A 167 3.37 12.23 8.87
C PHE A 167 3.21 13.68 9.34
N HIS A 168 2.80 13.91 10.60
CA HIS A 168 2.73 15.25 11.19
C HIS A 168 4.12 15.87 11.35
N LYS A 169 5.15 15.08 11.68
CA LYS A 169 6.54 15.57 11.68
C LYS A 169 6.98 16.02 10.29
N ALA A 170 6.52 15.35 9.22
CA ALA A 170 6.75 15.77 7.85
C ALA A 170 6.06 17.12 7.55
N LEU A 171 4.81 17.30 7.97
CA LEU A 171 4.08 18.57 7.85
C LEU A 171 4.74 19.71 8.64
N ASP A 172 5.28 19.41 9.82
CA ASP A 172 5.94 20.38 10.69
C ASP A 172 7.25 20.92 10.11
N LYS A 173 7.85 20.24 9.12
CA LYS A 173 9.01 20.75 8.36
C LYS A 173 8.67 21.98 7.52
N LYS A 174 7.38 22.21 7.23
CA LYS A 174 6.90 23.30 6.35
C LYS A 174 7.61 23.31 4.98
N GLN A 175 7.88 22.12 4.49
CA GLN A 175 8.52 21.82 3.22
C GLN A 175 7.58 21.00 2.37
N THR A 176 7.63 21.17 1.06
CA THR A 176 6.84 20.41 0.11
C THR A 176 7.40 19.00 -0.05
N PHE A 177 6.52 18.00 -0.17
CA PHE A 177 6.93 16.62 -0.38
C PHE A 177 5.94 15.84 -1.22
N ALA A 178 6.41 14.72 -1.77
CA ALA A 178 5.54 13.67 -2.29
C ALA A 178 5.54 12.46 -1.36
N PHE A 179 4.40 11.79 -1.23
CA PHE A 179 4.25 10.56 -0.47
C PHE A 179 4.15 9.35 -1.42
N VAL A 180 4.90 8.28 -1.12
CA VAL A 180 4.80 6.99 -1.82
C VAL A 180 4.44 5.90 -0.82
N GLY A 181 3.31 5.22 -1.02
CA GLY A 181 2.86 4.20 -0.08
C GLY A 181 1.73 3.29 -0.58
N LYS A 182 1.00 2.67 0.36
CA LYS A 182 -0.11 1.77 0.05
C LYS A 182 -1.40 2.56 -0.18
N PRO A 183 -2.39 1.99 -0.89
CA PRO A 183 -3.71 2.61 -1.07
C PRO A 183 -4.39 3.05 0.23
N CYS A 184 -4.28 2.23 1.29
CA CYS A 184 -4.83 2.57 2.60
C CYS A 184 -4.13 3.77 3.26
N ASP A 185 -2.85 4.00 2.95
CA ASP A 185 -2.09 5.14 3.47
C ASP A 185 -2.56 6.42 2.76
N ALA A 186 -2.71 6.37 1.43
CA ALA A 186 -3.27 7.47 0.65
C ALA A 186 -4.68 7.87 1.11
N GLY A 187 -5.55 6.88 1.39
CA GLY A 187 -6.88 7.14 1.94
C GLY A 187 -6.85 7.86 3.30
N ALA A 188 -5.93 7.48 4.20
CA ALA A 188 -5.77 8.16 5.48
C ALA A 188 -5.29 9.61 5.31
N ILE A 189 -4.33 9.85 4.40
CA ILE A 189 -3.83 11.20 4.11
C ILE A 189 -4.96 12.08 3.55
N ARG A 190 -5.77 11.58 2.61
CA ARG A 190 -6.91 12.34 2.05
C ARG A 190 -7.98 12.63 3.09
N LEU A 191 -8.20 11.74 4.05
CA LEU A 191 -9.10 12.01 5.18
C LEU A 191 -8.53 13.06 6.13
N LEU A 192 -7.21 13.03 6.40
CA LEU A 192 -6.54 14.04 7.22
C LEU A 192 -6.63 15.44 6.60
N ALA A 193 -6.46 15.54 5.27
CA ALA A 193 -6.55 16.80 4.53
C ALA A 193 -7.87 17.55 4.75
N LYS A 194 -8.97 16.84 5.05
CA LYS A 194 -10.28 17.46 5.36
C LYS A 194 -10.28 18.27 6.66
N SER A 195 -9.29 18.09 7.53
CA SER A 195 -9.19 18.74 8.84
C SER A 195 -7.85 19.41 9.12
N ASP A 196 -6.83 19.17 8.28
CA ASP A 196 -5.51 19.78 8.39
C ASP A 196 -5.06 20.29 7.01
N GLU A 197 -5.21 21.60 6.79
CA GLU A 197 -4.87 22.27 5.53
C GLU A 197 -3.40 22.13 5.13
N ARG A 198 -2.52 21.82 6.11
CA ARG A 198 -1.09 21.61 5.86
C ARG A 198 -0.86 20.44 4.92
N VAL A 199 -1.77 19.46 4.88
CA VAL A 199 -1.67 18.32 3.95
C VAL A 199 -1.68 18.80 2.50
N ASP A 200 -2.64 19.63 2.10
CA ASP A 200 -2.71 20.14 0.73
C ASP A 200 -1.64 21.22 0.46
N LEU A 201 -1.19 21.92 1.51
CA LEU A 201 -0.10 22.88 1.41
C LEU A 201 1.26 22.21 1.13
N TYR A 202 1.55 21.09 1.80
CA TYR A 202 2.89 20.49 1.78
C TYR A 202 2.97 19.12 1.07
N CYS A 203 1.98 18.23 1.19
CA CYS A 203 1.97 16.93 0.50
C CYS A 203 1.46 17.10 -0.93
N LYS A 204 2.35 17.54 -1.84
CA LYS A 204 2.01 17.92 -3.21
C LYS A 204 1.59 16.77 -4.09
N TYR A 205 2.07 15.56 -3.85
CA TYR A 205 1.72 14.38 -4.65
C TYR A 205 1.57 13.14 -3.77
N ILE A 206 0.58 12.30 -4.07
CA ILE A 206 0.38 11.02 -3.40
C ILE A 206 0.42 9.92 -4.45
N PHE A 207 1.48 9.13 -4.45
CA PHE A 207 1.62 7.99 -5.34
C PHE A 207 1.45 6.68 -4.59
N THR A 208 0.86 5.69 -5.24
CA THR A 208 0.65 4.38 -4.63
C THR A 208 1.01 3.26 -5.58
N LEU A 209 1.30 2.11 -5.00
CA LEU A 209 1.23 0.82 -5.71
C LEU A 209 -0.19 0.24 -5.59
N VAL A 210 -0.59 -0.61 -6.54
CA VAL A 210 -1.74 -1.53 -6.37
C VAL A 210 -1.31 -2.66 -5.44
N CYS A 211 -2.12 -2.93 -4.41
CA CYS A 211 -1.68 -3.71 -3.26
C CYS A 211 -2.40 -5.06 -3.12
N GLY A 212 -1.63 -6.15 -3.19
CA GLY A 212 -2.10 -7.50 -2.89
C GLY A 212 -2.50 -7.72 -1.42
N GLY A 213 -1.89 -6.96 -0.51
CA GLY A 213 -1.87 -7.19 0.93
C GLY A 213 -0.44 -7.44 1.39
N PHE A 214 -0.09 -6.94 2.56
CA PHE A 214 1.19 -7.26 3.20
C PHE A 214 1.04 -8.53 4.05
N GLN A 215 2.17 -9.09 4.47
CA GLN A 215 2.27 -10.30 5.29
C GLN A 215 2.72 -9.95 6.71
N GLU A 216 2.27 -10.75 7.66
CA GLU A 216 2.88 -10.84 8.97
C GLU A 216 4.39 -11.13 8.83
N LEU A 217 5.21 -10.53 9.69
CA LEU A 217 6.65 -10.71 9.70
C LEU A 217 7.06 -12.19 9.81
N THR A 218 6.24 -13.01 10.46
CA THR A 218 6.45 -14.46 10.59
C THR A 218 6.56 -15.17 9.23
N LYS A 219 6.00 -14.62 8.15
CA LYS A 219 6.19 -15.16 6.80
C LYS A 219 7.61 -14.96 6.29
N SER A 220 8.22 -13.83 6.64
CA SER A 220 9.63 -13.56 6.35
C SER A 220 10.55 -14.38 7.24
N GLN A 221 10.13 -14.67 8.48
CA GLN A 221 10.84 -15.59 9.37
C GLN A 221 10.89 -17.01 8.80
N GLU A 222 9.77 -17.55 8.31
CA GLU A 222 9.73 -18.86 7.63
C GLU A 222 10.71 -18.96 6.45
N PHE A 223 10.94 -17.84 5.75
CA PHE A 223 11.89 -17.82 4.64
C PHE A 223 13.33 -18.05 5.11
N ILE A 224 13.78 -17.33 6.15
CA ILE A 224 15.15 -17.46 6.66
C ILE A 224 15.35 -18.77 7.42
N ASP A 225 14.31 -19.23 8.13
CA ASP A 225 14.32 -20.53 8.82
C ASP A 225 14.52 -21.68 7.84
N SER A 226 14.01 -21.55 6.60
CA SER A 226 14.20 -22.57 5.56
C SER A 226 15.63 -22.72 5.04
N PHE A 227 16.54 -21.82 5.47
CA PHE A 227 17.98 -21.88 5.22
C PHE A 227 18.79 -22.02 6.52
N ASP A 228 18.12 -22.29 7.65
CA ASP A 228 18.73 -22.36 8.98
C ASP A 228 19.48 -21.07 9.38
N ILE A 229 18.99 -19.91 8.93
CA ILE A 229 19.57 -18.59 9.22
C ILE A 229 18.77 -17.86 10.31
N LYS A 230 19.46 -17.29 11.30
CA LYS A 230 18.83 -16.44 12.33
C LYS A 230 18.80 -14.97 11.88
N GLU A 231 17.79 -14.22 12.32
CA GLU A 231 17.60 -12.81 11.92
C GLU A 231 18.84 -11.95 12.21
N GLN A 232 19.51 -12.13 13.34
CA GLN A 232 20.72 -11.37 13.70
C GLN A 232 21.93 -11.60 12.78
N GLU A 233 21.92 -12.67 11.99
CA GLU A 233 22.97 -12.98 11.02
C GLU A 233 22.79 -12.19 9.72
N LEU A 234 21.62 -11.59 9.48
CA LEU A 234 21.31 -10.90 8.23
C LEU A 234 22.08 -9.58 8.09
N GLU A 235 22.60 -9.37 6.89
CA GLU A 235 23.08 -8.08 6.37
C GLU A 235 22.07 -7.50 5.36
N GLU A 236 21.47 -8.34 4.51
CA GLU A 236 20.47 -7.93 3.52
C GLU A 236 19.25 -8.85 3.56
N PHE A 237 18.06 -8.27 3.40
CA PHE A 237 16.83 -9.02 3.21
C PHE A 237 15.97 -8.32 2.16
N ARG A 238 15.70 -9.02 1.06
CA ARG A 238 15.09 -8.44 -0.12
C ARG A 238 13.98 -9.32 -0.66
N TYR A 239 12.75 -8.80 -0.72
CA TYR A 239 11.60 -9.57 -1.18
C TYR A 239 11.60 -9.80 -2.70
N ARG A 240 11.96 -8.79 -3.49
CA ARG A 240 12.00 -8.83 -4.98
C ARG A 240 12.78 -7.65 -5.56
N GLY A 241 12.91 -7.56 -6.88
CA GLY A 241 13.75 -6.60 -7.61
C GLY A 241 15.10 -7.20 -8.02
N PHE A 242 15.95 -6.42 -8.70
CA PHE A 242 17.09 -6.95 -9.48
C PHE A 242 16.61 -7.92 -10.57
N GLY A 243 15.64 -7.47 -11.35
CA GLY A 243 14.81 -8.28 -12.25
C GLY A 243 13.32 -8.05 -11.95
N ASN A 244 12.42 -8.42 -12.87
CA ASN A 244 10.97 -8.35 -12.64
C ASN A 244 10.32 -9.74 -12.82
N PRO A 245 9.84 -10.39 -11.74
CA PRO A 245 9.80 -9.89 -10.37
C PRO A 245 11.15 -9.81 -9.67
N GLY A 246 12.16 -10.56 -10.13
CA GLY A 246 13.37 -10.82 -9.37
C GLY A 246 13.15 -11.89 -8.30
N ARG A 247 14.25 -12.39 -7.74
CA ARG A 247 14.25 -13.43 -6.69
C ARG A 247 14.05 -12.81 -5.31
N MET A 248 13.51 -13.56 -4.37
CA MET A 248 13.62 -13.21 -2.96
C MET A 248 15.00 -13.64 -2.45
N TYR A 249 15.69 -12.81 -1.69
CA TYR A 249 17.12 -12.96 -1.41
C TYR A 249 17.48 -12.50 0.00
N ILE A 250 18.46 -13.17 0.58
CA ILE A 250 19.13 -12.79 1.81
C ILE A 250 20.64 -12.88 1.68
N LYS A 251 21.33 -12.00 2.38
CA LYS A 251 22.78 -12.06 2.59
C LYS A 251 23.07 -12.01 4.07
N THR A 252 23.94 -12.88 4.56
CA THR A 252 24.40 -12.87 5.95
C THR A 252 25.66 -12.03 6.10
N LYS A 253 25.95 -11.60 7.34
CA LYS A 253 27.15 -10.82 7.69
C LYS A 253 28.46 -11.56 7.36
N ASP A 254 28.44 -12.89 7.42
CA ASP A 254 29.54 -13.77 6.99
C ASP A 254 29.53 -14.06 5.47
N GLN A 255 28.77 -13.30 4.69
CA GLN A 255 28.74 -13.29 3.23
C GLN A 255 28.16 -14.56 2.57
N ARG A 256 27.37 -15.36 3.30
CA ARG A 256 26.55 -16.42 2.68
C ARG A 256 25.33 -15.78 2.01
N GLU A 257 24.99 -16.28 0.84
CA GLU A 257 23.89 -15.76 0.01
C GLU A 257 22.88 -16.88 -0.27
N PHE A 258 21.60 -16.56 -0.12
CA PHE A 258 20.50 -17.51 -0.36
C PHE A 258 19.34 -16.81 -1.06
N ASP A 259 18.62 -17.55 -1.90
CA ASP A 259 17.47 -17.01 -2.61
C ASP A 259 16.40 -18.07 -2.94
N LYS A 260 15.21 -17.60 -3.31
CA LYS A 260 14.16 -18.40 -3.96
C LYS A 260 13.46 -17.62 -5.05
N ASP A 261 12.94 -18.35 -6.03
CA ASP A 261 12.03 -17.82 -7.04
C ASP A 261 10.79 -17.17 -6.40
N TYR A 262 10.31 -16.08 -7.01
CA TYR A 262 9.15 -15.33 -6.52
C TYR A 262 7.93 -16.24 -6.29
N ASN A 263 7.57 -17.05 -7.28
CA ASN A 263 6.41 -17.95 -7.18
C ASN A 263 6.61 -19.05 -6.12
N SER A 264 7.85 -19.48 -5.84
CA SER A 264 8.14 -20.47 -4.80
C SER A 264 8.00 -19.90 -3.40
N PHE A 265 8.30 -18.62 -3.19
CA PHE A 265 8.07 -17.95 -1.91
C PHE A 265 6.56 -17.79 -1.61
N TRP A 266 5.80 -17.36 -2.62
CA TRP A 266 4.37 -17.13 -2.46
C TRP A 266 3.57 -18.43 -2.42
N GLY A 267 3.92 -19.40 -3.28
CA GLY A 267 3.28 -20.71 -3.34
C GLY A 267 1.75 -20.62 -3.39
N ASP A 268 1.09 -21.55 -2.70
CA ASP A 268 -0.37 -21.52 -2.51
C ASP A 268 -0.82 -20.34 -1.63
N GLU A 269 -1.93 -19.70 -1.99
CA GLU A 269 -2.54 -18.61 -1.20
C GLU A 269 -2.85 -19.03 0.25
N SER A 270 -3.04 -20.33 0.53
CA SER A 270 -3.22 -20.86 1.88
C SER A 270 -2.05 -20.59 2.81
N ASN A 271 -0.84 -20.42 2.25
CA ASN A 271 0.39 -20.14 2.98
C ASN A 271 0.62 -18.64 3.22
N TRP A 272 -0.29 -17.79 2.77
CA TRP A 272 -0.20 -16.35 2.93
C TRP A 272 -0.70 -15.92 4.31
N LYS A 273 0.18 -15.28 5.08
CA LYS A 273 -0.12 -14.71 6.40
C LYS A 273 -0.58 -13.26 6.28
N VAL A 274 -1.58 -13.05 5.44
CA VAL A 274 -2.17 -11.72 5.20
C VAL A 274 -3.08 -11.33 6.37
N PRO A 275 -2.88 -10.15 7.00
CA PRO A 275 -3.73 -9.68 8.08
C PRO A 275 -5.20 -9.63 7.69
N PHE A 276 -6.08 -9.89 8.66
CA PHE A 276 -7.52 -9.92 8.43
C PHE A 276 -8.04 -8.63 7.76
N ARG A 277 -7.51 -7.46 8.16
CA ARG A 277 -7.82 -6.16 7.57
C ARG A 277 -7.56 -6.09 6.05
N CYS A 278 -6.53 -6.76 5.53
CA CYS A 278 -6.26 -6.80 4.08
C CYS A 278 -7.29 -7.65 3.32
N LYS A 279 -7.87 -8.68 3.96
CA LYS A 279 -8.91 -9.56 3.37
C LYS A 279 -10.26 -8.86 3.22
N ILE A 280 -10.49 -7.80 3.99
CA ILE A 280 -11.70 -6.96 3.95
C ILE A 280 -11.42 -5.54 3.40
N CYS A 281 -10.28 -5.34 2.73
CA CYS A 281 -9.84 -4.04 2.24
C CYS A 281 -10.75 -3.54 1.11
N PRO A 282 -11.38 -2.36 1.24
CA PRO A 282 -12.30 -1.84 0.23
C PRO A 282 -11.60 -1.02 -0.87
N ASP A 283 -10.34 -0.64 -0.68
CA ASP A 283 -9.50 0.01 -1.69
C ASP A 283 -8.09 -0.60 -1.68
N ALA A 284 -7.83 -1.46 -2.65
CA ALA A 284 -6.53 -2.07 -2.90
C ALA A 284 -5.86 -1.50 -4.16
N ILE A 285 -6.50 -0.54 -4.83
CA ILE A 285 -6.16 -0.07 -6.18
C ILE A 285 -5.73 1.41 -6.20
N GLY A 286 -5.77 2.08 -5.05
CA GLY A 286 -5.24 3.44 -4.89
C GLY A 286 -6.16 4.50 -5.45
N GLU A 287 -7.47 4.42 -5.19
CA GLU A 287 -8.43 5.41 -5.69
C GLU A 287 -8.20 6.82 -5.14
N SER A 288 -7.60 6.93 -3.96
CA SER A 288 -7.28 8.20 -3.30
C SER A 288 -5.91 8.79 -3.69
N SER A 289 -5.18 8.14 -4.59
CA SER A 289 -3.86 8.59 -5.07
C SER A 289 -3.97 9.57 -6.26
N ASP A 290 -2.87 10.22 -6.62
CA ASP A 290 -2.72 10.96 -7.88
C ASP A 290 -2.34 10.01 -9.03
N ILE A 291 -1.48 9.03 -8.75
CA ILE A 291 -1.05 7.96 -9.66
C ILE A 291 -0.98 6.65 -8.87
N ALA A 292 -1.54 5.57 -9.42
CA ALA A 292 -1.33 4.21 -8.94
C ALA A 292 -0.52 3.39 -9.96
N ALA A 293 0.52 2.70 -9.48
CA ALA A 293 1.36 1.81 -10.28
C ALA A 293 1.03 0.35 -10.00
N LEU A 294 0.94 -0.49 -11.02
CA LEU A 294 0.70 -1.93 -10.88
C LEU A 294 1.68 -2.76 -11.72
N ASP A 295 1.87 -4.01 -11.31
CA ASP A 295 2.46 -5.06 -12.14
C ASP A 295 1.52 -5.40 -13.30
N THR A 296 2.09 -5.79 -14.45
CA THR A 296 1.37 -6.01 -15.72
C THR A 296 1.27 -7.48 -16.11
N TRP A 297 1.28 -8.37 -15.11
CA TRP A 297 1.25 -9.80 -15.32
C TRP A 297 -0.14 -10.28 -15.72
N ARG A 298 -0.32 -10.64 -17.00
CA ARG A 298 -1.53 -11.28 -17.53
C ARG A 298 -1.93 -12.48 -16.66
N GLY A 299 -3.16 -12.50 -16.16
CA GLY A 299 -3.67 -13.51 -15.22
C GLY A 299 -3.25 -13.31 -13.75
N GLY A 300 -2.54 -12.24 -13.40
CA GLY A 300 -2.22 -11.88 -12.02
C GLY A 300 -0.96 -12.52 -11.43
N SER A 301 -0.18 -13.27 -12.21
CA SER A 301 1.05 -13.94 -11.74
C SER A 301 2.15 -13.94 -12.81
N PRO A 302 3.43 -13.78 -12.43
CA PRO A 302 4.52 -13.79 -13.39
C PRO A 302 4.76 -15.21 -13.93
N LYS A 303 5.01 -15.31 -15.25
CA LYS A 303 5.40 -16.57 -15.92
C LYS A 303 6.91 -16.78 -16.01
N GLY A 304 7.68 -15.73 -15.75
CA GLY A 304 9.13 -15.67 -15.84
C GLY A 304 9.59 -14.26 -15.55
N GLU A 305 10.88 -13.99 -15.78
CA GLU A 305 11.40 -12.62 -15.69
C GLU A 305 11.24 -11.85 -17.01
N ASP A 306 10.98 -10.56 -16.89
CA ASP A 306 11.01 -9.59 -17.99
C ASP A 306 11.75 -8.30 -17.55
N GLU A 307 11.83 -7.31 -18.44
CA GLU A 307 12.53 -6.05 -18.18
C GLU A 307 11.84 -5.13 -17.15
N GLY A 308 10.65 -5.48 -16.67
CA GLY A 308 9.86 -4.65 -15.77
C GLY A 308 9.02 -3.61 -16.51
N PHE A 309 7.70 -3.77 -16.42
CA PHE A 309 6.72 -2.83 -16.96
C PHE A 309 5.62 -2.57 -15.93
N ASN A 310 5.44 -1.29 -15.57
CA ASN A 310 4.27 -0.87 -14.83
C ASN A 310 3.14 -0.53 -15.79
N ALA A 311 1.89 -0.77 -15.38
CA ALA A 311 0.80 0.06 -15.86
C ALA A 311 0.57 1.20 -14.86
N ALA A 312 0.34 2.39 -15.39
CA ALA A 312 0.14 3.60 -14.63
C ALA A 312 -1.33 4.03 -14.72
N VAL A 313 -2.01 4.13 -13.58
CA VAL A 313 -3.39 4.61 -13.48
C VAL A 313 -3.37 6.07 -13.05
N MET A 314 -3.66 6.99 -13.98
CA MET A 314 -3.74 8.42 -13.69
C MET A 314 -5.08 8.74 -13.06
N ARG A 315 -5.09 9.06 -11.77
CA ARG A 315 -6.31 9.29 -10.98
C ARG A 315 -6.77 10.74 -11.03
N THR A 316 -5.83 11.67 -11.05
CA THR A 316 -6.09 13.11 -10.99
C THR A 316 -5.45 13.84 -12.17
N LYS A 317 -5.97 15.02 -12.52
CA LYS A 317 -5.38 15.89 -13.55
C LYS A 317 -3.93 16.25 -13.23
N LYS A 318 -3.65 16.50 -11.94
CA LYS A 318 -2.29 16.71 -11.42
C LYS A 318 -1.39 15.48 -11.64
N GLY A 319 -1.94 14.27 -11.48
CA GLY A 319 -1.26 13.01 -11.81
C GLY A 319 -0.90 12.90 -13.30
N ILE A 320 -1.82 13.24 -14.20
CA ILE A 320 -1.55 13.27 -15.65
C ILE A 320 -0.42 14.26 -15.96
N GLN A 321 -0.52 15.48 -15.41
CA GLN A 321 0.45 16.54 -15.64
C GLN A 321 1.85 16.10 -15.21
N VAL A 322 2.02 15.64 -13.96
CA VAL A 322 3.35 15.26 -13.46
C VAL A 322 3.92 14.05 -14.21
N PHE A 323 3.07 13.11 -14.64
CA PHE A 323 3.51 11.99 -15.45
C PHE A 323 4.02 12.44 -16.83
N ASN A 324 3.27 13.29 -17.53
CA ASN A 324 3.70 13.79 -18.84
C ASN A 324 4.97 14.65 -18.72
N GLU A 325 5.06 15.52 -17.71
CA GLU A 325 6.29 16.31 -17.48
C GLU A 325 7.50 15.41 -17.22
N ALA A 326 7.35 14.32 -16.46
CA ALA A 326 8.42 13.35 -16.21
C ALA A 326 8.84 12.58 -17.47
N VAL A 327 7.89 12.28 -18.37
CA VAL A 327 8.16 11.66 -19.68
C VAL A 327 8.89 12.64 -20.60
N GLU A 328 8.41 13.87 -20.71
CA GLU A 328 9.01 14.94 -21.52
C GLU A 328 10.42 15.29 -21.03
N SER A 329 10.66 15.22 -19.72
CA SER A 329 11.96 15.45 -19.10
C SER A 329 12.89 14.22 -19.15
N GLY A 330 12.45 13.10 -19.72
CA GLY A 330 13.28 11.92 -19.95
C GLY A 330 13.53 11.04 -18.72
N TYR A 331 12.69 11.10 -17.67
CA TYR A 331 12.78 10.24 -16.48
C TYR A 331 11.96 8.95 -16.60
N LEU A 332 10.94 8.99 -17.45
CA LEU A 332 10.03 7.88 -17.72
C LEU A 332 9.86 7.68 -19.21
N ILE A 333 9.65 6.43 -19.60
CA ILE A 333 9.05 6.12 -20.90
C ILE A 333 7.55 5.98 -20.72
N LYS A 334 6.79 6.60 -21.64
CA LYS A 334 5.38 6.34 -21.85
C LYS A 334 5.24 5.29 -22.94
N GLY A 335 4.90 4.07 -22.55
CA GLY A 335 4.63 2.98 -23.46
C GLY A 335 3.22 3.05 -24.04
N ASP A 336 2.78 1.92 -24.59
CA ASP A 336 1.47 1.82 -25.23
C ASP A 336 0.32 2.11 -24.26
N LYS A 337 -0.79 2.59 -24.82
CA LYS A 337 -2.03 2.77 -24.10
C LYS A 337 -2.58 1.42 -23.64
N VAL A 338 -3.02 1.37 -22.40
CA VAL A 338 -3.60 0.17 -21.77
C VAL A 338 -5.12 0.36 -21.65
N THR A 339 -5.90 -0.71 -21.80
CA THR A 339 -7.35 -0.66 -21.60
C THR A 339 -7.72 -1.07 -20.18
N ILE A 340 -8.94 -0.74 -19.75
CA ILE A 340 -9.42 -1.18 -18.42
C ILE A 340 -9.53 -2.71 -18.32
N GLU A 341 -9.78 -3.40 -19.43
CA GLU A 341 -9.83 -4.86 -19.46
C GLU A 341 -8.43 -5.46 -19.31
N ASP A 342 -7.41 -4.83 -19.88
CA ASP A 342 -6.01 -5.21 -19.61
C ASP A 342 -5.68 -5.05 -18.12
N ILE A 343 -6.09 -3.95 -17.49
CA ILE A 343 -5.86 -3.74 -16.05
C ILE A 343 -6.56 -4.83 -15.21
N LYS A 344 -7.80 -5.20 -15.56
CA LYS A 344 -8.54 -6.28 -14.88
C LYS A 344 -7.85 -7.63 -15.04
N ASP A 345 -7.28 -7.90 -16.21
CA ASP A 345 -6.54 -9.11 -16.53
C ASP A 345 -5.14 -9.14 -15.88
N PHE A 346 -4.48 -7.99 -15.71
CA PHE A 346 -3.24 -7.90 -14.95
C PHE A 346 -3.43 -8.12 -13.45
N GLN A 347 -4.60 -7.74 -12.93
CA GLN A 347 -4.89 -7.70 -11.50
C GLN A 347 -6.24 -8.36 -11.16
N PRO A 348 -6.49 -9.62 -11.58
CA PRO A 348 -7.79 -10.28 -11.41
C PRO A 348 -8.13 -10.44 -9.92
N HIS A 349 -7.13 -10.72 -9.08
CA HIS A 349 -7.31 -10.81 -7.64
C HIS A 349 -7.83 -9.50 -7.02
N GLN A 350 -7.44 -8.32 -7.53
CA GLN A 350 -7.97 -7.05 -7.04
C GLN A 350 -9.39 -6.80 -7.52
N THR A 351 -9.69 -7.18 -8.76
CA THR A 351 -11.05 -7.16 -9.32
C THR A 351 -12.00 -7.99 -8.45
N SER A 352 -11.66 -9.26 -8.22
CA SER A 352 -12.47 -10.16 -7.38
C SER A 352 -12.55 -9.68 -5.92
N LYS A 353 -11.46 -9.13 -5.37
CA LYS A 353 -11.46 -8.58 -4.00
C LYS A 353 -12.45 -7.42 -3.87
N LYS A 354 -12.46 -6.49 -4.83
CA LYS A 354 -13.38 -5.34 -4.84
C LYS A 354 -14.85 -5.77 -4.93
N GLN A 355 -15.15 -6.78 -5.76
CA GLN A 355 -16.49 -7.35 -5.87
C GLN A 355 -16.93 -8.05 -4.57
N ALA A 356 -16.03 -8.75 -3.90
CA ALA A 356 -16.33 -9.54 -2.70
C ALA A 356 -16.48 -8.71 -1.41
N VAL A 357 -15.85 -7.54 -1.32
CA VAL A 357 -15.57 -6.90 -0.01
C VAL A 357 -16.83 -6.51 0.77
N PHE A 358 -17.89 -6.05 0.11
CA PHE A 358 -19.12 -5.69 0.81
C PHE A 358 -19.83 -6.91 1.40
N ALA A 359 -19.87 -8.05 0.67
CA ALA A 359 -20.36 -9.31 1.21
C ALA A 359 -19.55 -9.74 2.45
N ARG A 360 -18.22 -9.56 2.40
CA ARG A 360 -17.33 -9.83 3.54
C ARG A 360 -17.69 -8.95 4.75
N HIS A 361 -17.95 -7.65 4.54
CA HIS A 361 -18.39 -6.72 5.59
C HIS A 361 -19.75 -7.11 6.19
N LEU A 362 -20.71 -7.56 5.37
CA LEU A 362 -21.98 -8.09 5.87
C LEU A 362 -21.78 -9.36 6.72
N GLY A 363 -20.85 -10.23 6.32
CA GLY A 363 -20.43 -11.38 7.12
C GLY A 363 -19.92 -10.98 8.51
N MET A 364 -19.13 -9.91 8.61
CA MET A 364 -18.69 -9.38 9.90
C MET A 364 -19.85 -8.87 10.76
N LYS A 365 -20.75 -8.07 10.16
CA LYS A 365 -21.92 -7.52 10.86
C LYS A 365 -22.82 -8.63 11.39
N LYS A 366 -23.02 -9.72 10.64
CA LYS A 366 -23.78 -10.91 11.07
C LYS A 366 -23.21 -11.57 12.32
N ASN A 367 -21.89 -11.47 12.52
CA ASN A 367 -21.19 -12.03 13.68
C ASN A 367 -20.92 -10.99 14.79
N ASN A 368 -21.61 -9.83 14.77
CA ASN A 368 -21.44 -8.75 15.74
C ASN A 368 -20.01 -8.19 15.87
N VAL A 369 -19.23 -8.28 14.79
CA VAL A 369 -17.88 -7.69 14.70
C VAL A 369 -17.97 -6.32 14.02
N PRO A 370 -17.33 -5.27 14.56
CA PRO A 370 -17.28 -3.96 13.89
C PRO A 370 -16.58 -4.07 12.52
N THR A 371 -17.05 -3.31 11.54
CA THR A 371 -16.44 -3.23 10.20
C THR A 371 -16.18 -1.78 9.82
N ILE A 372 -15.36 -1.60 8.79
CA ILE A 372 -14.96 -0.30 8.25
C ILE A 372 -16.19 0.41 7.67
N LYS A 373 -16.35 1.70 7.98
CA LYS A 373 -17.31 2.56 7.27
C LYS A 373 -16.75 2.89 5.90
N THR A 374 -17.52 2.64 4.85
CA THR A 374 -17.09 2.90 3.47
C THR A 374 -17.95 3.96 2.81
N LYS A 375 -17.34 4.87 2.07
CA LYS A 375 -18.03 5.89 1.26
C LYS A 375 -17.39 5.97 -0.13
N ASN A 376 -18.19 6.18 -1.17
CA ASN A 376 -17.75 6.40 -2.56
C ASN A 376 -16.84 5.33 -3.18
N LEU A 377 -16.89 4.09 -2.69
CA LEU A 377 -16.08 2.97 -3.21
C LEU A 377 -16.89 1.96 -4.05
N ARG A 378 -18.19 2.23 -4.25
CA ARG A 378 -19.12 1.45 -5.10
C ARG A 378 -19.30 -0.02 -4.71
N ILE A 379 -18.78 -0.43 -3.55
CA ILE A 379 -18.76 -1.84 -3.12
C ILE A 379 -20.16 -2.42 -2.87
N GLU A 380 -21.13 -1.60 -2.44
CA GLU A 380 -22.53 -2.03 -2.28
C GLU A 380 -23.21 -2.23 -3.64
N TYR A 381 -22.90 -1.37 -4.61
CA TYR A 381 -23.43 -1.50 -5.96
C TYR A 381 -22.89 -2.77 -6.63
N LEU A 382 -21.58 -3.01 -6.53
CA LEU A 382 -20.96 -4.25 -6.99
C LEU A 382 -21.59 -5.49 -6.33
N TYR A 383 -21.85 -5.44 -5.03
CA TYR A 383 -22.52 -6.53 -4.32
C TYR A 383 -23.89 -6.88 -4.93
N LYS A 384 -24.67 -5.89 -5.36
CA LYS A 384 -26.00 -6.09 -5.98
C LYS A 384 -25.91 -6.70 -7.38
N LEU A 385 -24.77 -6.54 -8.05
CA LEU A 385 -24.51 -7.13 -9.38
C LEU A 385 -23.93 -8.54 -9.31
N ASN A 386 -23.33 -8.92 -8.18
CA ASN A 386 -22.78 -10.25 -8.01
C ASN A 386 -23.89 -11.31 -7.92
N ASP A 387 -23.54 -12.52 -8.34
CA ASP A 387 -24.33 -13.72 -8.10
C ASP A 387 -24.57 -13.96 -6.59
N GLU A 388 -25.74 -14.53 -6.26
CA GLU A 388 -26.16 -14.76 -4.88
C GLU A 388 -25.27 -15.80 -4.17
N ASP A 389 -24.91 -16.89 -4.84
CA ASP A 389 -24.06 -17.94 -4.28
C ASP A 389 -22.65 -17.40 -4.00
N PHE A 390 -22.11 -16.61 -4.93
CA PHE A 390 -20.84 -15.90 -4.70
C PHE A 390 -20.91 -15.03 -3.44
N ASN A 391 -21.94 -14.20 -3.32
CA ASN A 391 -22.12 -13.33 -2.15
C ASN A 391 -22.25 -14.13 -0.84
N ASN A 392 -22.99 -15.24 -0.86
CA ASN A 392 -23.17 -16.11 0.29
C ASN A 392 -21.86 -16.81 0.69
N GLN A 393 -21.07 -17.29 -0.27
CA GLN A 393 -19.75 -17.85 -0.04
C GLN A 393 -18.81 -16.84 0.63
N GLN A 394 -18.79 -15.59 0.16
CA GLN A 394 -17.93 -14.54 0.75
C GLN A 394 -18.34 -14.20 2.21
N LYS A 395 -19.65 -14.13 2.51
CA LYS A 395 -20.16 -13.93 3.88
C LYS A 395 -19.78 -15.08 4.82
N GLN A 396 -19.98 -16.32 4.37
CA GLN A 396 -19.67 -17.52 5.15
C GLN A 396 -18.16 -17.65 5.39
N GLY A 397 -17.35 -17.39 4.37
CA GLY A 397 -15.89 -17.43 4.48
C GLY A 397 -15.34 -16.44 5.50
N VAL A 398 -15.96 -15.28 5.69
CA VAL A 398 -15.58 -14.36 6.79
C VAL A 398 -16.00 -14.92 8.14
N SER A 399 -17.22 -15.45 8.24
CA SER A 399 -17.73 -16.04 9.49
C SER A 399 -16.82 -17.18 9.98
N GLN A 400 -16.32 -18.02 9.07
CA GLN A 400 -15.36 -19.09 9.40
C GLN A 400 -14.01 -18.54 9.86
N ARG A 401 -13.49 -17.49 9.21
CA ARG A 401 -12.21 -16.86 9.61
C ARG A 401 -12.29 -16.20 10.97
N LEU A 402 -13.42 -15.60 11.32
CA LEU A 402 -13.63 -14.97 12.64
C LEU A 402 -13.61 -16.01 13.78
N LYS A 403 -14.04 -17.25 13.53
CA LYS A 403 -13.97 -18.35 14.51
C LYS A 403 -12.55 -18.88 14.77
N ARG A 404 -11.59 -18.52 13.92
CA ARG A 404 -10.18 -18.96 13.98
C ARG A 404 -9.24 -17.88 14.54
N LYS A 405 -9.75 -16.69 14.83
CA LYS A 405 -9.02 -15.64 15.56
C LYS A 405 -8.96 -15.98 17.03
#